data_AF-A0AAV6YSA5-F1
#
_entry.id   AF-A0AAV6YSA5-F1
#
_cell.length_a   1.000
_cell.length_b   1.000
_cell.length_c   1.000
_cell.angle_alpha   90.00
_cell.angle_beta   90.00
_cell.angle_gamma   90.00
#
_symmetry.space_group_name_H-M   'P 1'
#
loop_
_entity.id
_entity.type
_entity.pdbx_description
1 polymer ?
#
loop_
_entity_poly.entity_id
_entity_poly.type
_entity_poly.pdbx_seq_one_letter_code
_entity_poly.pdbx_strand_id
1 'polypeptide(L)'
;HAQQLYRHIYLSCNDPCNVQAHYEALYALLVMISIELANEEVVVDLIRLVLAVQDLALNNEDNLPAYNRCALHALCAAYLNLICQLTTVPAFCQHIHEVIEMRKKEGPYLLPEDIFVEKPRWSKSMEHLSADLLFLQSKVSEVLGGSGYNSDRLSTPYVPQLT
;
A
#
# COMPACT_ATOMS: atom_id res chain seq x y z
N HIS A 1 -12.68 -9.74 -15.15
CA HIS A 1 -12.20 -10.60 -14.05
C HIS A 1 -11.17 -9.92 -13.14
N ALA A 2 -10.03 -9.43 -13.65
CA ALA A 2 -9.03 -8.74 -12.80
C ALA A 2 -9.57 -7.51 -12.03
N GLN A 3 -10.37 -6.66 -12.68
CA GLN A 3 -10.99 -5.49 -12.03
C GLN A 3 -11.96 -5.86 -10.89
N GLN A 4 -12.65 -7.01 -10.99
CA GLN A 4 -13.49 -7.52 -9.90
C GLN A 4 -12.63 -7.99 -8.73
N LEU A 5 -11.50 -8.67 -9.00
CA LEU A 5 -10.56 -9.10 -7.97
C LEU A 5 -9.97 -7.90 -7.21
N TYR A 6 -9.48 -6.88 -7.92
CA TYR A 6 -8.94 -5.66 -7.29
C TYR A 6 -9.97 -4.93 -6.46
N ARG A 7 -11.22 -4.88 -6.94
CA ARG A 7 -12.35 -4.33 -6.17
C ARG A 7 -12.59 -5.13 -4.89
N HIS A 8 -12.58 -6.46 -4.96
CA HIS A 8 -12.77 -7.29 -3.78
C HIS A 8 -11.65 -7.11 -2.77
N ILE A 9 -10.39 -7.02 -3.21
CA ILE A 9 -9.24 -6.71 -2.36
C ILE A 9 -9.42 -5.35 -1.68
N TYR A 10 -9.78 -4.31 -2.45
CA TYR A 10 -10.01 -2.98 -1.90
C TYR A 10 -11.11 -2.97 -0.83
N LEU A 11 -12.26 -3.57 -1.14
CA LEU A 11 -13.39 -3.61 -0.21
C LEU A 11 -13.10 -4.46 1.03
N SER A 12 -12.33 -5.55 0.90
CA SER A 12 -11.98 -6.38 2.05
C SER A 12 -11.08 -5.67 3.05
N CYS A 13 -10.30 -4.68 2.60
CA CYS A 13 -9.50 -3.83 3.49
C CYS A 13 -10.36 -3.00 4.46
N ASN A 14 -11.60 -2.70 4.08
CA ASN A 14 -12.50 -1.78 4.76
C ASN A 14 -13.48 -2.47 5.72
N ASP A 15 -12.96 -3.33 6.59
CA ASP A 15 -13.75 -4.00 7.63
C ASP A 15 -13.10 -3.79 9.01
N PRO A 16 -13.81 -3.20 10.00
CA PRO A 16 -13.28 -2.98 11.35
C PRO A 16 -13.01 -4.28 12.13
N CYS A 17 -13.57 -5.42 11.69
CA CYS A 17 -13.32 -6.73 12.28
C CYS A 17 -12.02 -7.37 11.78
N ASN A 18 -11.33 -6.76 10.82
CA ASN A 18 -10.08 -7.31 10.30
C ASN A 18 -9.00 -7.38 11.39
N VAL A 19 -8.38 -8.55 11.47
CA VAL A 19 -7.27 -8.86 12.39
C VAL A 19 -6.00 -9.14 11.60
N GLN A 20 -4.85 -9.26 12.28
CA GLN A 20 -3.53 -9.51 11.66
C GLN A 20 -3.55 -10.56 10.54
N ALA A 21 -4.14 -11.74 10.79
CA ALA A 21 -4.20 -12.84 9.81
C ALA A 21 -4.87 -12.44 8.49
N HIS A 22 -5.82 -11.51 8.52
CA HIS A 22 -6.45 -10.98 7.31
C HIS A 22 -5.44 -10.20 6.46
N TYR A 23 -4.69 -9.28 7.08
CA TYR A 23 -3.70 -8.46 6.38
C TYR A 23 -2.53 -9.29 5.84
N GLU A 24 -2.10 -10.32 6.58
CA GLU A 24 -1.10 -11.28 6.12
C GLU A 24 -1.59 -12.08 4.90
N ALA A 25 -2.86 -12.51 4.90
CA ALA A 25 -3.47 -13.18 3.75
C ALA A 25 -3.58 -12.25 2.54
N LEU A 26 -3.95 -10.97 2.75
CA LEU A 26 -3.97 -9.97 1.69
C LEU A 26 -2.57 -9.73 1.12
N TYR A 27 -1.56 -9.60 1.98
CA TYR A 27 -0.17 -9.47 1.53
C TYR A 27 0.24 -10.67 0.67
N ALA A 28 0.00 -11.90 1.15
CA ALA A 28 0.31 -13.12 0.41
C ALA A 28 -0.42 -13.17 -0.94
N LEU A 29 -1.69 -12.78 -1.00
CA LEU A 29 -2.44 -12.70 -2.25
C LEU A 29 -1.81 -11.69 -3.22
N LEU A 30 -1.46 -10.50 -2.76
CA LEU A 30 -0.79 -9.48 -3.58
C LEU A 30 0.57 -9.96 -4.10
N VAL A 31 1.36 -10.64 -3.25
CA VAL A 31 2.63 -11.27 -3.65
C VAL A 31 2.41 -12.30 -4.74
N MET A 32 1.45 -13.21 -4.55
CA MET A 32 1.15 -14.27 -5.51
C MET A 32 0.72 -13.71 -6.86
N ILE A 33 -0.19 -12.72 -6.88
CA ILE A 33 -0.60 -12.05 -8.12
C ILE A 33 0.62 -11.42 -8.81
N SER A 34 1.50 -10.76 -8.05
CA SER A 34 2.67 -10.05 -8.60
C SER A 34 3.70 -11.00 -9.20
N ILE A 35 3.89 -12.19 -8.62
CA ILE A 35 4.83 -13.20 -9.11
C ILE A 35 4.25 -13.99 -10.29
N GLU A 36 2.98 -14.42 -10.19
CA GLU A 36 2.35 -15.26 -11.22
C GLU A 36 1.95 -14.48 -12.48
N LEU A 37 1.59 -13.20 -12.33
CA LEU A 37 1.10 -12.34 -13.40
C LEU A 37 2.06 -11.16 -13.65
N ALA A 38 3.36 -11.39 -13.49
CA ALA A 38 4.45 -10.40 -13.58
C ALA A 38 4.54 -9.71 -14.95
N ASN A 39 3.61 -8.80 -15.24
CA ASN A 39 3.66 -7.88 -16.36
C ASN A 39 3.51 -6.44 -15.86
N GLU A 40 4.03 -5.49 -16.65
CA GLU A 40 4.09 -4.07 -16.26
C GLU A 40 2.69 -3.48 -16.00
N GLU A 41 1.68 -3.86 -16.78
CA GLU A 41 0.31 -3.35 -16.60
C GLU A 41 -0.33 -3.81 -15.28
N VAL A 42 -0.12 -5.06 -14.91
CA VAL A 42 -0.59 -5.65 -13.65
C VAL A 42 0.12 -4.99 -12.48
N VAL A 43 1.44 -4.79 -12.57
CA VAL A 43 2.20 -4.06 -11.54
C VAL A 43 1.69 -2.64 -11.38
N VAL A 44 1.43 -1.92 -12.49
CA VAL A 44 0.83 -0.57 -12.44
C VAL A 44 -0.52 -0.60 -11.72
N ASP A 45 -1.40 -1.54 -12.06
CA ASP A 45 -2.72 -1.62 -11.42
C ASP A 45 -2.64 -1.98 -9.93
N LEU A 46 -1.73 -2.87 -9.54
CA LEU A 46 -1.54 -3.24 -8.14
C LEU A 46 -0.92 -2.10 -7.33
N ILE A 47 0.04 -1.35 -7.89
CA ILE A 47 0.55 -0.14 -7.26
C ILE A 47 -0.58 0.87 -7.04
N ARG A 48 -1.42 1.12 -8.05
CA ARG A 48 -2.58 2.02 -7.94
C ARG A 48 -3.57 1.55 -6.88
N LEU A 49 -3.83 0.24 -6.81
CA LEU A 49 -4.69 -0.37 -5.80
C LEU A 49 -4.15 -0.13 -4.39
N VAL A 50 -2.86 -0.40 -4.16
CA VAL A 50 -2.23 -0.23 -2.85
C VAL A 50 -2.14 1.24 -2.44
N LEU A 51 -1.91 2.16 -3.37
CA LEU A 51 -1.99 3.59 -3.10
C LEU A 51 -3.41 4.01 -2.68
N ALA A 52 -4.45 3.48 -3.33
CA ALA A 52 -5.83 3.74 -2.91
C ALA A 52 -6.14 3.13 -1.53
N VAL A 53 -5.55 1.98 -1.18
CA VAL A 53 -5.66 1.40 0.17
C VAL A 53 -4.99 2.30 1.23
N GLN A 54 -3.86 2.93 0.90
CA GLN A 54 -3.26 3.95 1.77
C GLN A 54 -4.20 5.15 1.96
N ASP A 55 -4.83 5.63 0.88
CA ASP A 55 -5.77 6.76 0.93
C ASP A 55 -7.03 6.43 1.76
N LEU A 56 -7.54 5.19 1.67
CA LEU A 56 -8.62 4.69 2.52
C LEU A 56 -8.27 4.83 4.01
N ALA A 57 -7.06 4.40 4.39
CA ALA A 57 -6.58 4.51 5.77
C ALA A 57 -6.36 5.96 6.23
N LEU A 58 -5.97 6.83 5.30
CA LEU A 58 -5.69 8.24 5.57
C LEU A 58 -6.98 9.04 5.76
N ASN A 59 -7.90 8.97 4.79
CA ASN A 59 -9.17 9.71 4.79
C ASN A 59 -10.13 9.19 5.86
N ASN A 60 -10.13 7.88 6.11
CA ASN A 60 -10.88 7.23 7.17
C ASN A 60 -12.38 7.56 7.18
N GLU A 61 -13.00 7.64 6.00
CA GLU A 61 -14.42 7.99 5.85
C GLU A 61 -15.33 6.98 6.59
N ASP A 62 -14.93 5.72 6.63
CA ASP A 62 -15.67 4.62 7.27
C ASP A 62 -15.36 4.42 8.77
N ASN A 63 -14.60 5.34 9.39
CA ASN A 63 -14.25 5.31 10.82
C ASN A 63 -13.56 4.00 11.27
N LEU A 64 -12.60 3.51 10.48
CA LEU A 64 -11.80 2.35 10.85
C LEU A 64 -11.03 2.58 12.15
N PRO A 65 -10.90 1.55 13.01
CA PRO A 65 -10.09 1.63 14.22
C PRO A 65 -8.62 1.97 13.89
N ALA A 66 -7.94 2.63 14.82
CA ALA A 66 -6.54 3.04 14.65
C ALA A 66 -5.61 1.88 14.27
N TYR A 67 -5.85 0.68 14.84
CA TYR A 67 -5.13 -0.54 14.48
C TYR A 67 -5.27 -0.87 12.99
N ASN A 68 -6.50 -0.95 12.48
CA ASN A 68 -6.79 -1.28 11.07
C ASN A 68 -6.13 -0.27 10.14
N ARG A 69 -6.19 1.03 10.47
CA ARG A 69 -5.52 2.08 9.70
C ARG A 69 -4.00 1.88 9.66
N CYS A 70 -3.38 1.60 10.80
CA CYS A 70 -1.94 1.29 10.88
C CYS A 70 -1.59 0.02 10.09
N ALA A 71 -2.42 -1.02 10.19
CA ALA A 71 -2.24 -2.27 9.46
C ALA A 71 -2.33 -2.09 7.94
N LEU A 72 -3.22 -1.22 7.45
CA LEU A 72 -3.28 -0.86 6.03
C LEU A 72 -2.01 -0.14 5.58
N HIS A 73 -1.48 0.81 6.35
CA HIS A 73 -0.20 1.45 6.04
C HIS A 73 0.97 0.47 6.04
N ALA A 74 0.99 -0.47 6.99
CA ALA A 74 1.99 -1.53 7.09
C ALA A 74 1.92 -2.50 5.90
N LEU A 75 0.72 -2.91 5.49
CA LEU A 75 0.47 -3.70 4.28
C LEU A 75 1.00 -2.98 3.04
N CYS A 76 0.72 -1.68 2.91
CA CYS A 76 1.21 -0.88 1.78
C CYS A 76 2.73 -0.82 1.74
N ALA A 77 3.39 -0.62 2.89
CA ALA A 77 4.84 -0.59 2.98
C ALA A 77 5.46 -1.94 2.60
N ALA A 78 4.95 -3.04 3.16
CA ALA A 78 5.42 -4.38 2.88
C ALA A 78 5.31 -4.69 1.38
N TYR A 79 4.16 -4.39 0.78
CA TYR A 79 3.91 -4.66 -0.62
C TYR A 79 4.77 -3.81 -1.56
N LEU A 80 4.84 -2.50 -1.35
CA LEU A 80 5.65 -1.63 -2.21
C LEU A 80 7.15 -1.91 -2.10
N ASN A 81 7.62 -2.35 -0.92
CA ASN A 81 8.99 -2.83 -0.74
C ASN A 81 9.27 -4.10 -1.55
N LEU A 82 8.31 -5.04 -1.61
CA LEU A 82 8.43 -6.19 -2.50
C LEU A 82 8.47 -5.76 -3.96
N ILE A 83 7.55 -4.88 -4.39
CA ILE A 83 7.47 -4.47 -5.80
C ILE A 83 8.72 -3.71 -6.23
N CYS A 84 9.33 -2.88 -5.37
CA CYS A 84 10.57 -2.22 -5.75
C CYS A 84 11.70 -3.24 -6.00
N GLN A 85 11.78 -4.31 -5.20
CA GLN A 85 12.73 -5.39 -5.40
C GLN A 85 12.45 -6.22 -6.67
N LEU A 86 11.18 -6.45 -7.00
CA LEU A 86 10.80 -7.20 -8.21
C LEU A 86 11.00 -6.40 -9.50
N THR A 87 10.70 -5.10 -9.49
CA THR A 87 10.83 -4.23 -10.66
C THR A 87 12.28 -3.79 -10.90
N THR A 88 13.12 -3.79 -9.85
CA THR A 88 14.54 -3.41 -9.90
C THR A 88 14.81 -1.99 -10.43
N VAL A 89 13.81 -1.11 -10.45
CA VAL A 89 13.95 0.29 -10.90
C VAL A 89 14.65 1.11 -9.80
N PRO A 90 15.89 1.60 -10.01
CA PRO A 90 16.67 2.20 -8.93
C PRO A 90 16.02 3.41 -8.26
N ALA A 91 15.42 4.30 -9.04
CA ALA A 91 14.73 5.49 -8.53
C ALA A 91 13.50 5.14 -7.68
N PHE A 92 12.78 4.08 -8.06
CA PHE A 92 11.64 3.59 -7.29
C PHE A 92 12.09 2.93 -5.99
N CYS A 93 13.11 2.06 -6.04
CA CYS A 93 13.73 1.49 -4.85
C CYS A 93 14.18 2.56 -3.87
N GLN A 94 14.86 3.60 -4.35
CA GLN A 94 15.31 4.71 -3.52
C GLN A 94 14.12 5.37 -2.81
N HIS A 95 13.08 5.75 -3.55
CA HIS A 95 11.91 6.41 -2.97
C HIS A 95 11.21 5.55 -1.91
N ILE A 96 10.99 4.25 -2.19
CA ILE A 96 10.34 3.34 -1.25
C ILE A 96 11.17 3.20 0.03
N HIS A 97 12.49 3.02 -0.08
CA HIS A 97 13.36 2.93 1.09
C HIS A 97 13.42 4.24 1.89
N GLU A 98 13.41 5.41 1.23
CA GLU A 98 13.37 6.71 1.91
C GLU A 98 12.13 6.84 2.81
N VAL A 99 10.93 6.51 2.28
CA VAL A 99 9.68 6.54 3.06
C VAL A 99 9.72 5.51 4.20
N ILE A 100 10.23 4.30 3.96
CA ILE A 100 10.37 3.28 5.01
C ILE A 100 11.31 3.74 6.11
N GLU A 101 12.46 4.35 5.78
CA GLU A 101 13.41 4.87 6.76
C GLU A 101 12.82 6.05 7.56
N MET A 102 12.01 6.91 6.93
CA MET A 102 11.29 7.96 7.64
C MET A 102 10.26 7.37 8.61
N ARG A 103 9.49 6.36 8.18
CA ARG A 103 8.57 5.64 9.07
C ARG A 103 9.30 4.98 10.24
N LYS A 104 10.45 4.35 10.05
CA LYS A 104 11.24 3.78 11.16
C LYS A 104 11.60 4.81 12.22
N LYS A 105 11.87 6.06 11.81
CA LYS A 105 12.27 7.14 12.72
C LYS A 105 11.08 7.81 13.42
N GLU A 106 10.01 8.09 12.68
CA GLU A 106 8.94 8.99 13.15
C GLU A 106 7.59 8.31 13.33
N GLY A 107 7.36 7.16 12.69
CA GLY A 107 6.09 6.44 12.72
C GLY A 107 6.24 4.94 12.53
N PRO A 108 6.95 4.21 13.43
CA PRO A 108 7.23 2.79 13.26
C PRO A 108 5.94 1.95 13.24
N TYR A 109 4.88 2.42 13.87
CA TYR A 109 3.53 1.85 13.80
C TYR A 109 2.90 1.82 12.40
N LEU A 110 3.53 2.41 11.37
CA LEU A 110 3.11 2.34 9.98
C LEU A 110 3.83 1.23 9.19
N LEU A 111 4.60 0.39 9.88
CA LEU A 111 5.44 -0.66 9.31
C LEU A 111 5.02 -2.05 9.81
N PRO A 112 5.24 -3.10 8.99
CA PRO A 112 4.86 -4.46 9.35
C PRO A 112 5.57 -4.98 10.61
N GLU A 113 6.81 -4.55 10.87
CA GLU A 113 7.61 -5.01 12.01
C GLU A 113 7.04 -4.60 13.38
N ASP A 114 6.21 -3.57 13.44
CA ASP A 114 5.57 -3.09 14.68
C ASP A 114 4.09 -3.50 14.78
N ILE A 115 3.44 -3.82 13.66
CA ILE A 115 2.00 -4.12 13.61
C ILE A 115 1.67 -5.60 13.45
N PHE A 116 2.48 -6.37 12.72
CA PHE A 116 2.23 -7.80 12.48
C PHE A 116 3.09 -8.67 13.39
N VAL A 117 2.98 -8.41 14.70
CA VAL A 117 3.71 -9.09 15.76
C VAL A 117 2.76 -9.44 16.91
N GLU A 118 3.14 -10.39 17.79
CA GLU A 118 2.30 -10.84 18.91
C GLU A 118 1.78 -9.70 19.81
N LYS A 119 2.55 -8.61 19.94
CA LYS A 119 2.20 -7.43 20.74
C LYS A 119 2.34 -6.18 19.88
N PRO A 120 1.33 -5.86 19.05
CA PRO A 120 1.43 -4.75 18.13
C PRO A 120 1.51 -3.41 18.87
N ARG A 121 2.25 -2.47 18.28
CA ARG A 121 2.36 -1.09 18.78
C ARG A 121 1.77 -0.16 17.75
N TRP A 122 0.70 0.53 18.11
CA TRP A 122 0.09 1.52 17.24
C TRP A 122 -0.21 2.83 17.96
N SER A 123 -0.17 3.93 17.22
CA SER A 123 -0.65 5.21 17.72
C SER A 123 -2.17 5.22 17.79
N LYS A 124 -2.72 5.80 18.86
CA LYS A 124 -4.18 6.04 18.95
C LYS A 124 -4.61 7.24 18.12
N SER A 125 -3.71 8.18 17.84
CA SER A 125 -3.97 9.32 16.98
C SER A 125 -3.20 9.17 15.68
N MET A 126 -3.97 9.12 14.59
CA MET A 126 -3.51 9.08 13.20
C MET A 126 -3.88 10.39 12.49
N GLU A 127 -4.18 11.44 13.26
CA GLU A 127 -4.59 12.73 12.74
C GLU A 127 -3.34 13.48 12.26
N HIS A 128 -3.30 13.79 10.96
CA HIS A 128 -2.21 14.53 10.29
C HIS A 128 -0.87 13.79 10.18
N LEU A 129 -0.85 12.68 9.42
CA LEU A 129 0.42 12.10 8.95
C LEU A 129 1.16 13.09 8.03
N SER A 130 2.46 13.27 8.27
CA SER A 130 3.33 14.04 7.36
C SER A 130 3.40 13.37 5.98
N ALA A 131 3.52 14.19 4.92
CA ALA A 131 3.68 13.69 3.56
C ALA A 131 4.93 12.80 3.39
N ASP A 132 5.97 13.03 4.19
CA ASP A 132 7.21 12.25 4.18
C ASP A 132 7.03 10.80 4.66
N LEU A 133 5.90 10.52 5.35
CA LEU A 133 5.52 9.17 5.79
C LEU A 133 4.62 8.46 4.77
N LEU A 134 4.24 9.12 3.67
CA LEU A 134 3.30 8.60 2.69
C LEU A 134 4.01 8.25 1.38
N PHE A 135 3.56 7.16 0.76
CA PHE A 135 3.91 6.89 -0.64
C PHE A 135 3.07 7.81 -1.52
N LEU A 136 3.66 8.89 -2.04
CA LEU A 136 2.95 9.88 -2.83
C LEU A 136 2.76 9.37 -4.26
N GLN A 137 1.51 9.34 -4.74
CA GLN A 137 1.18 8.89 -6.09
C GLN A 137 1.95 9.66 -7.17
N SER A 138 2.07 10.98 -7.02
CA SER A 138 2.84 11.82 -7.94
C SER A 138 4.30 11.39 -8.01
N LYS A 139 4.93 11.10 -6.86
CA LYS A 139 6.33 10.67 -6.80
C LYS A 139 6.52 9.27 -7.35
N VAL A 140 5.62 8.34 -7.03
CA VAL A 140 5.63 6.97 -7.56
C VAL A 140 5.49 6.97 -9.09
N SER A 141 4.58 7.77 -9.63
CA SER A 141 4.39 7.95 -11.07
C SER A 141 5.64 8.52 -11.75
N GLU A 142 6.25 9.55 -11.15
CA GLU A 142 7.48 10.18 -11.64
C GLU A 142 8.64 9.17 -11.74
N VAL A 143 8.92 8.42 -10.67
CA VAL A 143 10.09 7.53 -10.61
C VAL A 143 9.95 6.26 -11.44
N LEU A 144 8.71 5.84 -11.77
CA LEU A 144 8.44 4.67 -12.62
C LEU A 144 8.22 5.04 -14.10
N GLY A 145 7.78 6.25 -14.40
CA GLY A 145 7.42 6.68 -15.76
C GLY A 145 8.58 6.64 -16.77
N GLY A 146 9.83 6.79 -16.30
CA GLY A 146 11.02 6.66 -17.15
C GLY A 146 11.47 5.23 -17.43
N SER A 147 10.79 4.22 -16.88
CA SER A 147 11.26 2.82 -16.84
C SER A 147 10.31 1.82 -17.51
N GLY A 148 9.47 2.29 -18.45
CA GLY A 148 8.54 1.44 -19.21
C GLY A 148 7.14 1.33 -18.60
N TYR A 149 6.97 1.71 -17.34
CA TYR A 149 5.66 1.74 -16.69
C TYR A 149 4.80 2.92 -17.17
N ASN A 150 3.50 2.68 -17.32
CA ASN A 150 2.55 3.69 -17.79
C ASN A 150 2.30 4.78 -16.72
N SER A 151 3.00 5.90 -16.82
CA SER A 151 2.90 7.04 -15.90
C SER A 151 1.53 7.72 -15.91
N ASP A 152 0.88 7.85 -17.06
CA ASP A 152 -0.47 8.44 -17.15
C ASP A 152 -1.46 7.64 -16.32
N ARG A 153 -1.37 6.30 -16.40
CA ARG A 153 -2.19 5.37 -15.63
C ARG A 153 -1.81 5.39 -14.15
N LEU A 154 -0.52 5.41 -13.80
CA LEU A 154 -0.06 5.54 -12.41
C LEU A 154 -0.52 6.86 -11.77
N SER A 155 -0.61 7.94 -12.54
CA SER A 155 -1.09 9.26 -12.09
C SER A 155 -2.62 9.30 -11.91
N THR A 156 -3.33 8.29 -12.42
CA THR A 156 -4.78 8.18 -12.28
C THR A 156 -5.10 7.31 -11.06
N PRO A 157 -5.72 7.84 -9.99
CA PRO A 157 -6.06 7.06 -8.80
C PRO A 157 -6.89 5.82 -9.14
N TYR A 158 -6.75 4.76 -8.36
CA TYR A 158 -7.67 3.63 -8.46
C TYR A 158 -9.01 4.03 -7.85
N VAL A 159 -10.09 3.86 -8.60
CA VAL A 159 -11.46 4.12 -8.13
C VAL A 159 -12.22 2.80 -8.11
N PRO A 160 -12.62 2.30 -6.93
CA PRO A 160 -13.44 1.09 -6.85
C PRO A 160 -14.82 1.38 -7.47
N GLN A 161 -15.23 0.58 -8.44
CA GLN A 161 -16.58 0.72 -9.03
C GLN A 161 -17.64 0.27 -8.01
N LEU A 162 -18.43 1.21 -7.49
CA LEU A 162 -19.58 0.96 -6.62
C LEU A 162 -20.80 0.68 -7.51
N THR A 163 -21.12 -0.59 -7.72
CA THR A 163 -22.39 -1.04 -8.31
C THR A 163 -23.44 -1.22 -7.23
#